data_AF-A0A3N5FNQ3-F1
#
_entry.id   AF-A0A3N5FNQ3-F1
#
_cell.length_a   1.000
_cell.length_b   1.000
_cell.length_c   1.000
_cell.angle_alpha   90.00
_cell.angle_beta   90.00
_cell.angle_gamma   90.00
#
_symmetry.space_group_name_H-M   'P 1'
#
loop_
_entity.id
_entity.type
_entity.pdbx_description
1 polymer ?
#
loop_
_entity_poly.entity_id
_entity_poly.type
_entity_poly.pdbx_seq_one_letter_code
_entity_poly.pdbx_strand_id
1 'polypeptide(L)'
;MPMPEGGSTLGHSATLAGGAASQLAQLAAKLDGQDALAQALPVNADKASEYGDAARDPQEGQHAAPSDPAVTGSTLTETARSDKVGAGDAAIGTNPNNGPLDRYRADSGGRALSTNQGVPVADNQHSLKAGLRGPTLLEDFILREKISHFDHERIPERVVHARGSGAHGYFECYEALGDLTRASIFAEAGKRTPVFVRFSTVAGERGSADTVRDVRGFAVKFYTDEGNWDLVGNNIPVFFIQDAMKFPDMVHAAKPEPHHQMPQASTAHDTFWDFVSLTPESTHMLMWVMSDRGIPRSYRTMQGFGVHTFRFVDAAGSSRFVKFHWNPVAGTHSLVWDEAVKLAGMDADYHRRDLWEAIESGHYPEYELGVQVFSEEDAELWSFDVLDATKIVPEELVPVRPIGRMVLDRNPDNFFAETEQVAFCTSHIVPGLDFSNDPLLQGRNFSYQDTQLTRLGGPNFHEIPINASVAQVHN
;
A
#
# COMPACT_ATOMS: atom_id res chain seq x y z
N MET A 1 65.14 -43.28 15.53
CA MET A 1 65.79 -41.96 15.75
C MET A 1 64.77 -41.02 16.37
N PRO A 2 65.19 -40.12 17.26
CA PRO A 2 64.60 -39.89 18.59
C PRO A 2 63.36 -38.99 18.62
N MET A 3 62.69 -39.04 19.77
CA MET A 3 61.66 -38.14 20.28
C MET A 3 62.07 -36.65 20.18
N PRO A 4 61.08 -35.75 20.19
CA PRO A 4 61.13 -34.69 21.18
C PRO A 4 59.84 -34.67 22.03
N GLU A 5 60.05 -34.68 23.34
CA GLU A 5 59.10 -34.15 24.31
C GLU A 5 59.01 -32.62 24.14
N GLY A 6 57.80 -32.09 24.28
CA GLY A 6 57.55 -30.65 24.33
C GLY A 6 56.10 -30.42 24.71
N GLY A 7 55.85 -30.30 26.01
CA GLY A 7 54.51 -30.12 26.57
C GLY A 7 53.83 -28.83 26.16
N SER A 8 52.51 -28.86 26.14
CA SER A 8 51.66 -27.69 26.35
C SER A 8 50.42 -28.16 27.11
N THR A 9 50.44 -27.87 28.40
CA THR A 9 49.35 -28.04 29.35
C THR A 9 48.08 -27.31 28.90
N LEU A 10 46.97 -28.01 29.12
CA LEU A 10 45.57 -27.55 29.15
C LEU A 10 45.42 -26.08 29.59
N GLY A 11 45.06 -25.21 28.65
CA GLY A 11 44.72 -23.81 28.89
C GLY A 11 43.34 -23.41 28.37
N HIS A 12 42.42 -24.36 28.17
CA HIS A 12 41.09 -24.09 27.57
C HIS A 12 39.91 -24.10 28.56
N SER A 13 40.15 -24.32 29.86
CA SER A 13 39.05 -24.45 30.84
C SER A 13 38.69 -23.15 31.57
N ALA A 14 39.57 -22.15 31.64
CA ALA A 14 39.36 -20.96 32.47
C ALA A 14 38.63 -19.82 31.74
N THR A 15 38.77 -19.71 30.42
CA THR A 15 38.13 -18.65 29.61
C THR A 15 36.65 -18.91 29.34
N LEU A 16 36.24 -20.18 29.20
CA LEU A 16 34.82 -20.55 29.01
C LEU A 16 33.99 -20.35 30.29
N ALA A 17 34.56 -20.65 31.46
CA ALA A 17 33.88 -20.48 32.74
C ALA A 17 33.66 -18.99 33.10
N GLY A 18 34.61 -18.12 32.74
CA GLY A 18 34.49 -16.67 32.96
C GLY A 18 33.41 -16.01 32.09
N GLY A 19 33.26 -16.44 30.83
CA GLY A 19 32.20 -15.94 29.93
C GLY A 19 30.79 -16.39 30.32
N ALA A 20 30.64 -17.62 30.83
CA ALA A 20 29.35 -18.12 31.31
C ALA A 20 28.90 -17.39 32.59
N ALA A 21 29.83 -17.10 33.51
CA ALA A 21 29.55 -16.32 34.72
C ALA A 21 29.13 -14.88 34.40
N SER A 22 29.69 -14.24 33.37
CA SER A 22 29.30 -12.89 32.96
C SER A 22 27.93 -12.85 32.27
N GLN A 23 27.59 -13.86 31.47
CA GLN A 23 26.27 -13.96 30.84
C GLN A 23 25.15 -14.21 31.85
N LEU A 24 25.39 -15.05 32.86
CA LEU A 24 24.44 -15.25 33.96
C LEU A 24 24.20 -13.95 34.76
N ALA A 25 25.26 -13.16 34.98
CA ALA A 25 25.13 -11.86 35.63
C ALA A 25 24.32 -10.85 34.79
N GLN A 26 24.52 -10.83 33.46
CA GLN A 26 23.73 -10.00 32.55
C GLN A 26 22.25 -10.43 32.50
N LEU A 27 21.99 -11.73 32.55
CA LEU A 27 20.62 -12.25 32.64
C LEU A 27 19.95 -11.86 33.95
N ALA A 28 20.65 -11.99 35.08
CA ALA A 28 20.14 -11.53 36.37
C ALA A 28 19.83 -10.02 36.33
N ALA A 29 20.75 -9.20 35.81
CA ALA A 29 20.54 -7.75 35.68
C ALA A 29 19.35 -7.38 34.77
N LYS A 30 19.14 -8.12 33.67
CA LYS A 30 17.96 -7.96 32.82
C LYS A 30 16.68 -8.27 33.59
N LEU A 31 16.63 -9.40 34.31
CA LEU A 31 15.47 -9.82 35.09
C LEU A 31 15.16 -8.80 36.21
N ASP A 32 16.17 -8.37 36.95
CA ASP A 32 16.02 -7.36 38.00
C ASP A 32 15.51 -6.03 37.41
N GLY A 33 16.00 -5.63 36.24
CA GLY A 33 15.53 -4.44 35.53
C GLY A 33 14.08 -4.57 35.03
N GLN A 34 13.65 -5.76 34.61
CA GLN A 34 12.28 -6.04 34.22
C GLN A 34 11.34 -5.96 35.43
N ASP A 35 11.74 -6.53 36.57
CA ASP A 35 11.00 -6.44 37.82
C ASP A 35 10.88 -4.99 38.31
N ALA A 36 11.97 -4.20 38.20
CA ALA A 36 11.95 -2.78 38.53
C ALA A 36 11.01 -1.99 37.62
N LEU A 37 10.98 -2.29 36.32
CA LEU A 37 10.08 -1.64 35.36
C LEU A 37 8.61 -1.96 35.67
N ALA A 38 8.30 -3.22 35.98
CA ALA A 38 6.96 -3.64 36.38
C ALA A 38 6.51 -2.97 37.69
N GLN A 39 7.43 -2.78 38.65
CA GLN A 39 7.14 -2.10 39.92
C GLN A 39 7.01 -0.59 39.79
N ALA A 40 7.53 0.02 38.72
CA ALA A 40 7.48 1.47 38.49
C ALA A 40 6.06 1.97 38.18
N LEU A 41 5.18 1.10 37.67
CA LEU A 41 3.78 1.39 37.36
C LEU A 41 2.83 0.46 38.13
N PRO A 42 2.78 0.54 39.47
CA PRO A 42 2.03 -0.41 40.30
C PRO A 42 0.51 -0.21 40.20
N VAL A 43 0.06 0.92 39.66
CA VAL A 43 -1.34 1.29 39.45
C VAL A 43 -1.47 2.01 38.11
N ASN A 44 -2.58 1.79 37.41
CA ASN A 44 -2.94 2.59 36.25
C ASN A 44 -3.63 3.88 36.72
N ALA A 45 -2.89 4.99 36.79
CA ALA A 45 -3.48 6.27 37.16
C ALA A 45 -4.46 6.83 36.10
N ASP A 46 -4.41 6.33 34.86
CA ASP A 46 -5.32 6.73 33.76
C ASP A 46 -6.63 5.92 33.77
N LYS A 47 -6.82 5.04 34.77
CA LYS A 47 -8.02 4.21 34.87
C LYS A 47 -9.30 5.03 34.91
N ALA A 48 -9.24 6.22 35.52
CA ALA A 48 -10.39 7.12 35.63
C ALA A 48 -10.82 7.75 34.30
N SER A 49 -9.89 7.86 33.35
CA SER A 49 -10.15 8.39 32.00
C SER A 49 -10.67 7.34 31.01
N GLU A 50 -10.66 6.06 31.36
CA GLU A 50 -11.19 4.99 30.49
C GLU A 50 -12.73 4.97 30.41
N TYR A 51 -13.43 5.81 31.17
CA TYR A 51 -14.90 5.87 31.21
C TYR A 51 -15.45 7.30 31.29
N GLY A 52 -16.74 7.44 30.95
CA GLY A 52 -17.42 8.73 30.95
C GLY A 52 -16.98 9.65 29.81
N ASP A 53 -17.12 10.96 29.99
CA ASP A 53 -16.75 11.93 28.95
C ASP A 53 -15.24 12.00 28.70
N ALA A 54 -14.41 11.67 29.69
CA ALA A 54 -12.95 11.63 29.53
C ALA A 54 -12.48 10.54 28.54
N ALA A 55 -13.28 9.48 28.34
CA ALA A 55 -12.97 8.42 27.38
C ALA A 55 -13.14 8.85 25.92
N ARG A 56 -13.65 10.05 25.67
CA ARG A 56 -13.76 10.62 24.32
C ARG A 56 -12.41 11.08 23.78
N ASP A 57 -11.47 11.41 24.68
CA ASP A 57 -10.15 11.91 24.32
C ASP A 57 -9.08 10.85 24.61
N PRO A 58 -8.21 10.53 23.64
CA PRO A 58 -7.11 9.59 23.87
C PRO A 58 -6.14 10.20 24.89
N GLN A 59 -5.89 9.47 25.98
CA GLN A 59 -4.89 9.87 26.97
C GLN A 59 -3.52 9.33 26.60
N GLU A 60 -2.48 10.10 26.90
CA GLU A 60 -1.11 9.61 26.80
C GLU A 60 -0.91 8.50 27.83
N GLY A 61 -0.51 7.31 27.37
CA GLY A 61 -0.31 6.16 28.26
C GLY A 61 0.90 6.33 29.16
N GLN A 62 0.76 5.90 30.41
CA GLN A 62 1.89 5.82 31.35
C GLN A 62 3.00 4.90 30.83
N HIS A 63 4.23 5.38 30.93
CA HIS A 63 5.43 4.64 30.59
C HIS A 63 6.51 4.85 31.66
N ALA A 64 7.37 3.85 31.84
CA ALA A 64 8.55 3.94 32.66
C ALA A 64 9.79 3.68 31.78
N ALA A 65 10.87 4.41 32.03
CA ALA A 65 12.11 4.22 31.29
C ALA A 65 12.85 2.97 31.82
N PRO A 66 13.30 2.06 30.96
CA PRO A 66 14.14 0.95 31.39
C PRO A 66 15.50 1.45 31.88
N SER A 67 16.11 0.74 32.82
CA SER A 67 17.45 1.05 33.35
C SER A 67 18.58 0.76 32.35
N ASP A 68 18.34 -0.16 31.42
CA ASP A 68 19.27 -0.57 30.36
C ASP A 68 18.47 -1.08 29.13
N PRO A 69 18.91 -0.86 27.88
CA PRO A 69 18.22 -1.37 26.69
C PRO A 69 17.99 -2.89 26.68
N ALA A 70 18.87 -3.66 27.32
CA ALA A 70 18.73 -5.12 27.41
C ALA A 70 17.48 -5.55 28.21
N VAL A 71 16.95 -4.68 29.08
CA VAL A 71 15.72 -4.92 29.86
C VAL A 71 14.52 -5.15 28.95
N THR A 72 14.42 -4.37 27.88
CA THR A 72 13.32 -4.44 26.89
C THR A 72 13.69 -5.20 25.61
N GLY A 73 14.97 -5.54 25.40
CA GLY A 73 15.40 -6.38 24.28
C GLY A 73 14.76 -7.78 24.31
N SER A 74 14.62 -8.43 23.16
CA SER A 74 13.98 -9.75 23.07
C SER A 74 14.88 -10.85 23.65
N THR A 75 16.19 -10.72 23.47
CA THR A 75 17.19 -11.64 24.04
C THR A 75 18.49 -10.92 24.39
N LEU A 76 19.24 -11.45 25.36
CA LEU A 76 20.59 -10.95 25.70
C LEU A 76 21.58 -11.10 24.56
N THR A 77 21.31 -12.04 23.65
CA THR A 77 22.18 -12.33 22.50
C THR A 77 21.95 -11.41 21.31
N GLU A 78 21.06 -10.42 21.41
CA GLU A 78 20.91 -9.38 20.36
C GLU A 78 22.21 -8.61 20.12
N THR A 79 23.10 -8.60 21.12
CA THR A 79 24.44 -8.00 21.03
C THR A 79 25.50 -8.90 20.40
N ALA A 80 25.17 -10.17 20.10
CA ALA A 80 26.08 -11.08 19.45
C ALA A 80 26.40 -10.59 18.03
N ARG A 81 27.69 -10.64 17.65
CA ARG A 81 28.17 -10.09 16.40
C ARG A 81 28.49 -11.19 15.41
N SER A 82 28.13 -10.96 14.15
CA SER A 82 28.61 -11.76 13.02
C SER A 82 28.39 -10.97 11.74
N ASP A 83 29.04 -11.38 10.66
CA ASP A 83 28.79 -10.80 9.34
C ASP A 83 27.30 -10.86 8.94
N LYS A 84 26.54 -11.83 9.47
CA LYS A 84 25.12 -12.01 9.18
C LYS A 84 24.19 -11.15 10.03
N VAL A 85 24.50 -10.97 11.32
CA VAL A 85 23.62 -10.25 12.27
C VAL A 85 24.11 -8.82 12.55
N GLY A 86 25.26 -8.44 12.00
CA GLY A 86 25.86 -7.12 12.15
C GLY A 86 26.64 -6.96 13.46
N ALA A 87 26.80 -5.70 13.85
CA ALA A 87 27.59 -5.29 15.02
C ALA A 87 26.89 -5.54 16.37
N GLY A 88 25.67 -6.06 16.39
CA GLY A 88 24.93 -6.31 17.64
C GLY A 88 24.49 -5.03 18.38
N ASP A 89 24.62 -3.86 17.75
CA ASP A 89 24.27 -2.57 18.33
C ASP A 89 22.99 -2.06 17.64
N ALA A 90 21.81 -2.42 18.18
CA ALA A 90 20.53 -1.97 17.63
C ALA A 90 20.32 -0.46 17.91
N ALA A 91 19.95 0.29 16.87
CA ALA A 91 19.56 1.69 17.03
C ALA A 91 18.18 1.77 17.72
N ILE A 92 18.17 2.19 18.98
CA ILE A 92 16.95 2.27 19.80
C ILE A 92 15.91 3.16 19.10
N GLY A 93 14.67 2.69 19.03
CA GLY A 93 13.56 3.41 18.40
C GLY A 93 13.63 3.49 16.87
N THR A 94 14.45 2.65 16.23
CA THR A 94 14.58 2.61 14.77
C THR A 94 14.11 1.27 14.23
N ASN A 95 13.12 1.30 13.34
CA ASN A 95 12.74 0.18 12.50
C ASN A 95 13.43 0.33 11.12
N PRO A 96 14.45 -0.49 10.77
CA PRO A 96 15.18 -0.34 9.51
C PRO A 96 14.31 -0.57 8.27
N ASN A 97 13.11 -1.14 8.44
CA ASN A 97 12.18 -1.37 7.35
C ASN A 97 11.44 -0.10 6.88
N ASN A 98 11.70 1.09 7.44
CA ASN A 98 11.11 2.34 6.94
C ASN A 98 12.05 3.21 6.11
N GLY A 99 13.28 2.76 5.87
CA GLY A 99 14.23 3.51 5.03
C GLY A 99 13.81 3.59 3.55
N PRO A 100 14.67 4.19 2.70
CA PRO A 100 14.46 4.21 1.25
C PRO A 100 14.46 2.81 0.63
N LEU A 101 13.81 2.67 -0.53
CA LEU A 101 13.80 1.43 -1.33
C LEU A 101 15.19 1.01 -1.83
N ASP A 102 16.17 1.92 -1.80
CA ASP A 102 17.56 1.65 -2.16
C ASP A 102 18.13 0.42 -1.45
N ARG A 103 17.69 0.13 -0.21
CA ARG A 103 18.15 -1.04 0.55
C ARG A 103 17.77 -2.40 -0.06
N TYR A 104 16.77 -2.43 -0.96
CA TYR A 104 16.35 -3.64 -1.67
C TYR A 104 16.72 -3.64 -3.15
N ARG A 105 17.37 -2.59 -3.65
CA ARG A 105 17.85 -2.58 -5.02
C ARG A 105 19.05 -3.51 -5.15
N ALA A 106 19.07 -4.26 -6.24
CA ALA A 106 20.19 -5.13 -6.60
C ALA A 106 20.79 -4.66 -7.93
N ASP A 107 21.99 -4.07 -7.88
CA ASP A 107 22.82 -3.88 -9.07
C ASP A 107 23.63 -5.17 -9.33
N SER A 108 23.43 -5.75 -10.50
CA SER A 108 24.09 -7.00 -10.91
C SER A 108 25.41 -6.76 -11.65
N GLY A 109 25.81 -5.51 -11.89
CA GLY A 109 27.04 -5.15 -12.59
C GLY A 109 28.29 -5.80 -12.00
N GLY A 110 29.00 -6.59 -12.81
CA GLY A 110 30.26 -7.24 -12.42
C GLY A 110 30.12 -8.34 -11.34
N ARG A 111 28.90 -8.80 -11.04
CA ARG A 111 28.64 -9.87 -10.07
C ARG A 111 28.62 -11.25 -10.73
N ALA A 112 29.07 -12.28 -10.01
CA ALA A 112 28.91 -13.66 -10.44
C ALA A 112 27.44 -14.09 -10.29
N LEU A 113 26.93 -14.88 -11.23
CA LEU A 113 25.64 -15.56 -11.07
C LEU A 113 25.73 -16.51 -9.88
N SER A 114 24.74 -16.46 -8.99
CA SER A 114 24.64 -17.36 -7.84
C SER A 114 23.25 -17.95 -7.70
N THR A 115 23.13 -18.99 -6.87
CA THR A 115 21.87 -19.42 -6.28
C THR A 115 21.32 -18.37 -5.32
N ASN A 116 20.08 -18.54 -4.86
CA ASN A 116 19.45 -17.71 -3.84
C ASN A 116 20.15 -17.84 -2.47
N GLN A 117 20.94 -18.90 -2.27
CA GLN A 117 21.80 -19.10 -1.09
C GLN A 117 23.22 -18.52 -1.27
N GLY A 118 23.48 -17.82 -2.38
CA GLY A 118 24.78 -17.19 -2.65
C GLY A 118 25.86 -18.14 -3.18
N VAL A 119 25.51 -19.36 -3.61
CA VAL A 119 26.48 -20.31 -4.18
C VAL A 119 26.76 -19.94 -5.64
N PRO A 120 28.01 -19.69 -6.06
CA PRO A 120 28.33 -19.36 -7.45
C PRO A 120 27.93 -20.48 -8.43
N VAL A 121 27.30 -20.11 -9.55
CA VAL A 121 26.87 -21.05 -10.60
C VAL A 121 27.91 -21.09 -11.71
N ALA A 122 28.52 -22.27 -11.92
CA ALA A 122 29.53 -22.47 -12.96
C ALA A 122 28.94 -22.66 -14.36
N ASP A 123 27.85 -23.43 -14.49
CA ASP A 123 27.14 -23.69 -15.75
C ASP A 123 25.64 -23.47 -15.52
N ASN A 124 25.06 -22.51 -16.26
CA ASN A 124 23.63 -22.19 -16.24
C ASN A 124 22.92 -22.61 -17.54
N GLN A 125 23.58 -23.41 -18.37
CA GLN A 125 23.10 -23.86 -19.67
C GLN A 125 22.59 -25.31 -19.62
N HIS A 126 23.04 -26.10 -18.65
CA HIS A 126 22.76 -27.53 -18.58
C HIS A 126 22.31 -27.97 -17.19
N SER A 127 21.40 -28.94 -17.17
CA SER A 127 21.14 -29.75 -15.98
C SER A 127 22.27 -30.76 -15.74
N LEU A 128 22.51 -31.12 -14.48
CA LEU A 128 23.36 -32.23 -14.10
C LEU A 128 22.70 -33.56 -14.54
N LYS A 129 23.45 -34.38 -15.27
CA LYS A 129 22.99 -35.65 -15.85
C LYS A 129 23.97 -36.79 -15.58
N ALA A 130 23.48 -38.03 -15.59
CA ALA A 130 24.32 -39.23 -15.62
C ALA A 130 24.96 -39.44 -17.01
N GLY A 131 26.00 -38.65 -17.31
CA GLY A 131 26.66 -38.61 -18.63
C GLY A 131 26.00 -37.64 -19.60
N LEU A 132 26.68 -37.35 -20.72
CA LEU A 132 26.31 -36.25 -21.63
C LEU A 132 24.87 -36.34 -22.18
N ARG A 133 24.39 -37.57 -22.43
CA ARG A 133 23.04 -37.89 -22.96
C ARG A 133 22.21 -38.73 -21.97
N GLY A 134 22.59 -38.76 -20.70
CA GLY A 134 21.87 -39.51 -19.67
C GLY A 134 20.70 -38.73 -19.08
N PRO A 135 19.94 -39.35 -18.15
CA PRO A 135 18.87 -38.68 -17.42
C PRO A 135 19.40 -37.60 -16.47
N THR A 136 18.56 -36.59 -16.20
CA THR A 136 18.81 -35.56 -15.17
C THR A 136 18.78 -36.17 -13.76
N LEU A 137 19.67 -35.71 -12.88
CA LEU A 137 19.80 -36.20 -11.51
C LEU A 137 19.03 -35.31 -10.52
N LEU A 138 18.38 -35.92 -9.53
CA LEU A 138 17.63 -35.20 -8.49
C LEU A 138 18.53 -34.39 -7.54
N GLU A 139 19.80 -34.75 -7.43
CA GLU A 139 20.78 -34.03 -6.61
C GLU A 139 21.11 -32.62 -7.15
N ASP A 140 20.70 -32.29 -8.38
CA ASP A 140 20.85 -30.96 -8.98
C ASP A 140 20.00 -29.90 -8.26
N PHE A 141 20.55 -29.32 -7.20
CA PHE A 141 19.87 -28.30 -6.41
C PHE A 141 19.78 -26.94 -7.12
N ILE A 142 20.71 -26.63 -8.04
CA ILE A 142 20.70 -25.38 -8.80
C ILE A 142 19.51 -25.38 -9.76
N LEU A 143 19.33 -26.48 -10.50
CA LEU A 143 18.16 -26.66 -11.37
C LEU A 143 16.87 -26.58 -10.55
N ARG A 144 16.77 -27.35 -9.46
CA ARG A 144 15.56 -27.39 -8.65
C ARG A 144 15.21 -26.03 -8.06
N GLU A 145 16.17 -25.32 -7.47
CA GLU A 145 15.93 -23.99 -6.90
C GLU A 145 15.43 -23.00 -7.97
N LYS A 146 16.08 -22.96 -9.13
CA LYS A 146 15.71 -22.07 -10.24
C LYS A 146 14.30 -22.35 -10.76
N ILE A 147 13.98 -23.62 -11.00
CA ILE A 147 12.65 -24.04 -11.49
C ILE A 147 11.59 -23.83 -10.40
N SER A 148 11.88 -24.16 -9.14
CA SER A 148 10.95 -23.93 -8.04
C SER A 148 10.63 -22.45 -7.85
N HIS A 149 11.59 -21.54 -7.99
CA HIS A 149 11.29 -20.11 -7.96
C HIS A 149 10.39 -19.70 -9.13
N PHE A 150 10.71 -20.13 -10.36
CA PHE A 150 9.90 -19.86 -11.55
C PHE A 150 8.45 -20.36 -11.40
N ASP A 151 8.26 -21.59 -10.92
CA ASP A 151 6.95 -22.23 -10.76
C ASP A 151 6.05 -21.48 -9.76
N HIS A 152 6.62 -20.65 -8.87
CA HIS A 152 5.92 -19.90 -7.82
C HIS A 152 6.01 -18.38 -8.01
N GLU A 153 6.31 -17.90 -9.22
CA GLU A 153 6.37 -16.44 -9.50
C GLU A 153 5.00 -15.75 -9.43
N ARG A 154 3.91 -16.48 -9.65
CA ARG A 154 2.56 -15.89 -9.70
C ARG A 154 1.95 -15.85 -8.30
N ILE A 155 1.54 -14.65 -7.90
CA ILE A 155 0.63 -14.42 -6.77
C ILE A 155 -0.79 -14.16 -7.31
N PRO A 156 -1.85 -14.35 -6.49
CA PRO A 156 -3.20 -13.95 -6.88
C PRO A 156 -3.23 -12.50 -7.34
N GLU A 157 -4.00 -12.20 -8.38
CA GLU A 157 -4.27 -10.79 -8.73
C GLU A 157 -5.26 -10.19 -7.74
N ARG A 158 -5.41 -8.87 -7.82
CA ARG A 158 -6.52 -8.18 -7.15
C ARG A 158 -7.85 -8.68 -7.74
N VAL A 159 -8.84 -8.96 -6.90
CA VAL A 159 -10.17 -9.45 -7.32
C VAL A 159 -10.83 -8.51 -8.34
N VAL A 160 -10.69 -7.21 -8.08
CA VAL A 160 -11.04 -6.10 -8.98
C VAL A 160 -9.81 -5.21 -9.16
N HIS A 161 -9.76 -4.41 -10.23
CA HIS A 161 -8.61 -3.56 -10.51
C HIS A 161 -7.29 -4.31 -10.70
N ALA A 162 -7.35 -5.55 -11.23
CA ALA A 162 -6.19 -6.39 -11.49
C ALA A 162 -5.24 -5.73 -12.51
N ARG A 163 -5.80 -5.20 -13.61
CA ARG A 163 -5.04 -4.47 -14.62
C ARG A 163 -4.77 -3.04 -14.16
N GLY A 164 -3.50 -2.71 -13.96
CA GLY A 164 -3.08 -1.36 -13.56
C GLY A 164 -1.61 -1.06 -13.80
N SER A 165 -1.25 0.20 -13.58
CA SER A 165 0.08 0.77 -13.81
C SER A 165 0.40 1.77 -12.70
N GLY A 166 1.61 1.71 -12.16
CA GLY A 166 2.02 2.52 -11.01
C GLY A 166 3.23 3.40 -11.28
N ALA A 167 3.33 4.50 -10.53
CA ALA A 167 4.43 5.46 -10.59
C ALA A 167 4.65 6.12 -9.22
N HIS A 168 5.90 6.49 -8.95
CA HIS A 168 6.31 7.29 -7.81
C HIS A 168 6.18 8.78 -8.11
N GLY A 169 6.12 9.57 -7.05
CA GLY A 169 6.10 11.02 -7.15
C GLY A 169 6.10 11.70 -5.78
N TYR A 170 5.62 12.93 -5.76
CA TYR A 170 5.38 13.67 -4.52
C TYR A 170 4.09 14.50 -4.61
N PHE A 171 3.49 14.74 -3.45
CA PHE A 171 2.46 15.74 -3.25
C PHE A 171 3.06 16.97 -2.56
N GLU A 172 2.69 18.17 -3.00
CA GLU A 172 3.12 19.45 -2.43
C GLU A 172 1.88 20.26 -2.01
N CYS A 173 1.79 20.58 -0.72
CA CYS A 173 0.68 21.36 -0.17
C CYS A 173 0.81 22.85 -0.54
N TYR A 174 -0.28 23.51 -0.92
CA TYR A 174 -0.23 24.94 -1.28
C TYR A 174 -0.26 25.87 -0.07
N GLU A 175 -1.02 25.52 0.96
CA GLU A 175 -1.20 26.34 2.16
C GLU A 175 -1.55 25.47 3.37
N ALA A 176 -1.26 25.97 4.57
CA ALA A 176 -1.66 25.27 5.79
C ALA A 176 -3.18 25.19 5.90
N LEU A 177 -3.72 24.01 6.24
CA LEU A 177 -5.17 23.79 6.43
C LEU A 177 -5.54 23.51 7.90
N GLY A 178 -4.78 24.07 8.85
CA GLY A 178 -4.97 23.82 10.28
C GLY A 178 -6.34 24.25 10.83
N ASP A 179 -7.05 25.13 10.11
CA ASP A 179 -8.43 25.52 10.40
C ASP A 179 -9.46 24.45 10.02
N LEU A 180 -9.08 23.50 9.15
CA LEU A 180 -9.91 22.41 8.67
C LEU A 180 -9.50 21.06 9.26
N THR A 181 -8.19 20.76 9.27
CA THR A 181 -7.66 19.45 9.62
C THR A 181 -6.29 19.56 10.29
N ARG A 182 -6.01 18.67 11.24
CA ARG A 182 -4.67 18.50 11.83
C ARG A 182 -3.75 17.57 11.04
N ALA A 183 -4.18 17.05 9.88
CA ALA A 183 -3.39 16.11 9.11
C ALA A 183 -2.05 16.71 8.69
N SER A 184 -0.96 16.04 9.08
CA SER A 184 0.41 16.56 8.95
C SER A 184 0.79 16.89 7.50
N ILE A 185 0.23 16.19 6.52
CA ILE A 185 0.40 16.44 5.08
C ILE A 185 -0.04 17.85 4.65
N PHE A 186 -0.95 18.48 5.39
CA PHE A 186 -1.47 19.83 5.12
C PHE A 186 -1.01 20.87 6.17
N ALA A 187 0.05 20.56 6.93
CA ALA A 187 0.49 21.41 8.04
C ALA A 187 1.11 22.75 7.59
N GLU A 188 1.75 22.79 6.43
CA GLU A 188 2.43 24.00 5.94
C GLU A 188 2.51 24.06 4.40
N ALA A 189 2.59 25.27 3.87
CA ALA A 189 2.79 25.53 2.45
C ALA A 189 4.15 24.98 1.98
N GLY A 190 4.16 24.32 0.83
CA GLY A 190 5.37 23.74 0.22
C GLY A 190 5.82 22.42 0.84
N LYS A 191 5.15 21.90 1.89
CA LYS A 191 5.48 20.58 2.44
C LYS A 191 5.31 19.52 1.35
N ARG A 192 6.37 18.75 1.12
CA ARG A 192 6.38 17.64 0.17
C ARG A 192 6.24 16.31 0.88
N THR A 193 5.30 15.50 0.41
CA THR A 193 5.03 14.15 0.89
C THR A 193 5.26 13.18 -0.26
N PRO A 194 6.14 12.17 -0.12
CA PRO A 194 6.30 11.15 -1.15
C PRO A 194 4.98 10.42 -1.40
N VAL A 195 4.74 10.05 -2.66
CA VAL A 195 3.56 9.26 -3.04
C VAL A 195 3.91 8.10 -3.96
N PHE A 196 3.07 7.07 -3.90
CA PHE A 196 2.98 6.07 -4.96
C PHE A 196 1.54 6.01 -5.46
N VAL A 197 1.37 6.12 -6.77
CA VAL A 197 0.06 6.09 -7.42
C VAL A 197 -0.07 4.81 -8.22
N ARG A 198 -1.27 4.22 -8.21
CA ARG A 198 -1.64 3.14 -9.12
C ARG A 198 -2.96 3.46 -9.81
N PHE A 199 -2.90 3.57 -11.13
CA PHE A 199 -4.07 3.62 -12.00
C PHE A 199 -4.49 2.22 -12.41
N SER A 200 -5.78 2.01 -12.69
CA SER A 200 -6.29 0.69 -13.06
C SER A 200 -7.59 0.76 -13.85
N THR A 201 -7.93 -0.29 -14.59
CA THR A 201 -9.33 -0.59 -14.95
C THR A 201 -10.01 -1.33 -13.79
N VAL A 202 -11.20 -1.91 -13.92
CA VAL A 202 -11.92 -2.60 -12.83
C VAL A 202 -12.21 -4.05 -13.17
N ALA A 203 -12.96 -4.30 -14.24
CA ALA A 203 -13.51 -5.62 -14.54
C ALA A 203 -12.45 -6.58 -15.09
N GLY A 204 -11.50 -6.07 -15.88
CA GLY A 204 -10.48 -6.88 -16.52
C GLY A 204 -9.52 -7.58 -15.55
N GLU A 205 -9.11 -8.79 -15.92
CA GLU A 205 -7.98 -9.51 -15.29
C GLU A 205 -6.63 -8.84 -15.63
N ARG A 206 -5.52 -9.21 -14.96
CA ARG A 206 -4.24 -8.47 -15.08
C ARG A 206 -3.71 -8.29 -16.52
N GLY A 207 -4.08 -9.21 -17.40
CA GLY A 207 -3.66 -9.24 -18.81
C GLY A 207 -4.63 -8.55 -19.78
N SER A 208 -5.72 -7.94 -19.30
CA SER A 208 -6.67 -7.23 -20.17
C SER A 208 -6.09 -5.95 -20.77
N ALA A 209 -6.77 -5.39 -21.77
CA ALA A 209 -6.36 -4.14 -22.43
C ALA A 209 -6.67 -2.88 -21.59
N ASP A 210 -5.90 -1.81 -21.83
CA ASP A 210 -5.98 -0.54 -21.09
C ASP A 210 -7.13 0.39 -21.52
N THR A 211 -7.51 0.38 -22.80
CA THR A 211 -8.44 1.34 -23.41
C THR A 211 -9.88 0.84 -23.48
N VAL A 212 -10.22 -0.17 -22.67
CA VAL A 212 -11.60 -0.69 -22.56
C VAL A 212 -12.57 0.37 -22.01
N ARG A 213 -13.87 0.24 -22.28
CA ARG A 213 -14.88 1.05 -21.60
C ARG A 213 -15.08 0.49 -20.20
N ASP A 214 -14.61 1.25 -19.21
CA ASP A 214 -14.63 0.85 -17.82
C ASP A 214 -14.46 2.07 -16.92
N VAL A 215 -14.72 1.91 -15.63
CA VAL A 215 -14.24 2.86 -14.61
C VAL A 215 -12.72 2.75 -14.55
N ARG A 216 -12.04 3.83 -14.16
CA ARG A 216 -10.63 3.77 -13.81
C ARG A 216 -10.43 3.97 -12.32
N GLY A 217 -9.71 3.06 -11.67
CA GLY A 217 -9.22 3.26 -10.31
C GLY A 217 -8.07 4.27 -10.30
N PHE A 218 -8.07 5.14 -9.29
CA PHE A 218 -7.05 6.15 -9.04
C PHE A 218 -6.70 6.10 -7.54
N ALA A 219 -5.75 5.22 -7.19
CA ALA A 219 -5.30 5.03 -5.82
C ALA A 219 -3.98 5.74 -5.56
N VAL A 220 -3.93 6.57 -4.52
CA VAL A 220 -2.75 7.32 -4.11
C VAL A 220 -2.38 6.93 -2.67
N LYS A 221 -1.15 6.47 -2.47
CA LYS A 221 -0.56 6.25 -1.15
C LYS A 221 0.35 7.42 -0.84
N PHE A 222 0.08 8.10 0.27
CA PHE A 222 0.91 9.16 0.83
C PHE A 222 1.74 8.58 1.97
N TYR A 223 3.06 8.72 1.86
CA TYR A 223 3.98 8.32 2.93
C TYR A 223 4.23 9.52 3.85
N THR A 224 3.32 9.75 4.80
CA THR A 224 3.39 10.90 5.70
C THR A 224 4.32 10.64 6.90
N ASP A 225 4.68 11.70 7.60
CA ASP A 225 5.41 11.67 8.87
C ASP A 225 4.59 11.11 10.04
N GLU A 226 3.27 10.96 9.89
CA GLU A 226 2.36 10.38 10.89
C GLU A 226 1.70 9.08 10.40
N GLY A 227 2.33 8.39 9.45
CA GLY A 227 1.88 7.11 8.91
C GLY A 227 1.45 7.18 7.45
N ASN A 228 1.06 6.04 6.88
CA ASN A 228 0.62 5.99 5.48
C ASN A 228 -0.87 6.35 5.39
N TRP A 229 -1.22 7.28 4.51
CA TRP A 229 -2.61 7.58 4.13
C TRP A 229 -2.87 7.08 2.72
N ASP A 230 -3.96 6.33 2.51
CA ASP A 230 -4.38 5.89 1.17
C ASP A 230 -5.68 6.57 0.75
N LEU A 231 -5.62 7.40 -0.30
CA LEU A 231 -6.80 7.92 -0.99
C LEU A 231 -7.13 7.00 -2.17
N VAL A 232 -8.08 6.08 -1.95
CA VAL A 232 -8.43 5.03 -2.92
C VAL A 232 -9.70 5.40 -3.70
N GLY A 233 -9.50 6.17 -4.77
CA GLY A 233 -10.57 6.74 -5.58
C GLY A 233 -10.78 6.09 -6.95
N ASN A 234 -11.68 6.69 -7.72
CA ASN A 234 -11.99 6.37 -9.13
C ASN A 234 -11.96 7.64 -10.00
N ASN A 235 -11.99 7.49 -11.32
CA ASN A 235 -12.09 8.62 -12.26
C ASN A 235 -13.51 9.17 -12.45
N ILE A 236 -14.49 8.64 -11.73
CA ILE A 236 -15.91 9.01 -11.75
C ILE A 236 -16.32 9.33 -10.31
N PRO A 237 -17.09 10.42 -10.06
CA PRO A 237 -17.34 10.92 -8.70
C PRO A 237 -18.38 10.14 -7.89
N VAL A 238 -18.94 9.07 -8.45
CA VAL A 238 -19.97 8.22 -7.84
C VAL A 238 -19.63 6.75 -8.01
N PHE A 239 -20.37 5.89 -7.32
CA PHE A 239 -20.31 4.45 -7.48
C PHE A 239 -21.64 3.87 -7.99
N PHE A 240 -21.63 2.61 -8.43
CA PHE A 240 -22.83 1.91 -8.95
C PHE A 240 -23.86 1.55 -7.86
N ILE A 241 -23.41 1.37 -6.63
CA ILE A 241 -24.23 0.84 -5.52
C ILE A 241 -24.08 1.71 -4.28
N GLN A 242 -25.08 1.70 -3.43
CA GLN A 242 -25.11 2.46 -2.18
C GLN A 242 -24.44 1.73 -1.01
N ASP A 243 -24.59 0.40 -0.94
CA ASP A 243 -24.17 -0.42 0.21
C ASP A 243 -23.16 -1.49 -0.22
N ALA A 244 -22.11 -1.67 0.57
CA ALA A 244 -21.04 -2.64 0.32
C ALA A 244 -21.53 -4.09 0.27
N MET A 245 -22.67 -4.43 0.89
CA MET A 245 -23.25 -5.77 0.84
C MET A 245 -23.52 -6.23 -0.60
N LYS A 246 -23.83 -5.31 -1.52
CA LYS A 246 -24.10 -5.61 -2.94
C LYS A 246 -22.85 -5.63 -3.81
N PHE A 247 -21.67 -5.35 -3.24
CA PHE A 247 -20.43 -5.29 -4.01
C PHE A 247 -20.12 -6.62 -4.72
N PRO A 248 -20.25 -7.80 -4.08
CA PRO A 248 -20.06 -9.06 -4.78
C PRO A 248 -21.07 -9.26 -5.92
N ASP A 249 -22.35 -8.93 -5.71
CA ASP A 249 -23.39 -9.09 -6.74
C ASP A 249 -23.09 -8.24 -7.97
N MET A 250 -22.78 -6.96 -7.77
CA MET A 250 -22.42 -6.03 -8.84
C MET A 250 -21.14 -6.47 -9.58
N VAL A 251 -20.09 -6.87 -8.85
CA VAL A 251 -18.83 -7.31 -9.46
C VAL A 251 -19.04 -8.62 -10.23
N HIS A 252 -19.77 -9.59 -9.69
CA HIS A 252 -20.08 -10.84 -10.40
C HIS A 252 -20.91 -10.59 -11.66
N ALA A 253 -21.85 -9.63 -11.62
CA ALA A 253 -22.64 -9.25 -12.78
C ALA A 253 -21.80 -8.60 -13.89
N ALA A 254 -20.80 -7.78 -13.52
CA ALA A 254 -19.92 -7.06 -14.46
C ALA A 254 -18.69 -7.86 -14.95
N LYS A 255 -18.29 -8.90 -14.22
CA LYS A 255 -17.19 -9.80 -14.58
C LYS A 255 -17.63 -10.79 -15.67
N PRO A 256 -16.67 -11.48 -16.32
CA PRO A 256 -16.99 -12.52 -17.29
C PRO A 256 -17.94 -13.58 -16.69
N GLU A 257 -18.94 -14.01 -17.46
CA GLU A 257 -19.99 -14.88 -16.93
C GLU A 257 -19.41 -16.26 -16.53
N PRO A 258 -19.86 -16.85 -15.42
CA PRO A 258 -19.12 -17.91 -14.74
C PRO A 258 -19.06 -19.25 -15.49
N HIS A 259 -19.94 -19.47 -16.46
CA HIS A 259 -20.03 -20.74 -17.19
C HIS A 259 -19.04 -20.83 -18.36
N HIS A 260 -18.56 -19.70 -18.89
CA HIS A 260 -17.64 -19.65 -20.03
C HIS A 260 -16.54 -18.59 -19.93
N GLN A 261 -16.51 -17.81 -18.84
CA GLN A 261 -15.52 -16.77 -18.55
C GLN A 261 -15.38 -15.73 -19.67
N MET A 262 -16.50 -15.29 -20.26
CA MET A 262 -16.52 -14.19 -21.24
C MET A 262 -17.69 -13.21 -20.97
N PRO A 263 -17.63 -11.97 -21.48
CA PRO A 263 -16.49 -11.34 -22.15
C PRO A 263 -15.42 -10.83 -21.15
N GLN A 264 -14.15 -10.76 -21.58
CA GLN A 264 -13.07 -10.16 -20.80
C GLN A 264 -13.15 -8.63 -20.87
N ALA A 265 -13.11 -7.96 -19.71
CA ALA A 265 -13.02 -6.50 -19.58
C ALA A 265 -14.08 -5.72 -20.39
N SER A 266 -15.33 -6.19 -20.36
CA SER A 266 -16.45 -5.54 -21.04
C SER A 266 -17.73 -5.78 -20.25
N THR A 267 -18.53 -4.73 -20.04
CA THR A 267 -19.88 -4.84 -19.45
C THR A 267 -20.98 -5.02 -20.52
N ALA A 268 -20.62 -5.22 -21.78
CA ALA A 268 -21.56 -5.44 -22.88
C ALA A 268 -22.01 -6.92 -22.96
N HIS A 269 -22.67 -7.40 -21.91
CA HIS A 269 -23.23 -8.75 -21.82
C HIS A 269 -24.42 -8.82 -20.85
N ASP A 270 -25.18 -9.91 -20.91
CA ASP A 270 -26.50 -10.04 -20.32
C ASP A 270 -26.50 -9.87 -18.80
N THR A 271 -25.59 -10.51 -18.07
CA THR A 271 -25.62 -10.45 -16.58
C THR A 271 -25.42 -9.04 -16.03
N PHE A 272 -24.59 -8.22 -16.66
CA PHE A 272 -24.39 -6.83 -16.22
C PHE A 272 -25.66 -6.01 -16.46
N TRP A 273 -26.24 -6.12 -17.65
CA TRP A 273 -27.43 -5.37 -18.03
C TRP A 273 -28.69 -5.83 -17.27
N ASP A 274 -28.78 -7.12 -16.92
CA ASP A 274 -29.80 -7.64 -16.03
C ASP A 274 -29.70 -6.99 -14.64
N PHE A 275 -28.52 -7.01 -14.01
CA PHE A 275 -28.30 -6.39 -12.70
C PHE A 275 -28.70 -4.91 -12.68
N VAL A 276 -28.21 -4.10 -13.61
CA VAL A 276 -28.51 -2.66 -13.63
C VAL A 276 -29.97 -2.37 -14.00
N SER A 277 -30.64 -3.25 -14.74
CA SER A 277 -32.08 -3.11 -15.03
C SER A 277 -32.95 -3.32 -13.78
N LEU A 278 -32.47 -4.12 -12.82
CA LEU A 278 -33.14 -4.41 -11.55
C LEU A 278 -32.63 -3.51 -10.40
N THR A 279 -31.57 -2.75 -10.62
CA THR A 279 -30.87 -1.95 -9.60
C THR A 279 -30.76 -0.49 -10.04
N PRO A 280 -31.87 0.29 -9.99
CA PRO A 280 -31.90 1.64 -10.57
C PRO A 280 -30.94 2.64 -9.91
N GLU A 281 -30.48 2.42 -8.68
CA GLU A 281 -29.42 3.25 -8.05
C GLU A 281 -28.13 3.31 -8.89
N SER A 282 -27.86 2.30 -9.72
CA SER A 282 -26.71 2.25 -10.64
C SER A 282 -26.82 3.20 -11.83
N THR A 283 -27.98 3.81 -12.04
CA THR A 283 -28.26 4.61 -13.25
C THR A 283 -27.32 5.81 -13.36
N HIS A 284 -27.01 6.50 -12.26
CA HIS A 284 -26.10 7.65 -12.31
C HIS A 284 -24.71 7.22 -12.79
N MET A 285 -24.16 6.17 -12.19
CA MET A 285 -22.87 5.60 -12.58
C MET A 285 -22.87 5.09 -14.03
N LEU A 286 -23.98 4.49 -14.47
CA LEU A 286 -24.16 4.03 -15.85
C LEU A 286 -24.03 5.19 -16.85
N MET A 287 -24.62 6.35 -16.56
CA MET A 287 -24.49 7.54 -17.40
C MET A 287 -23.03 7.98 -17.54
N TRP A 288 -22.25 7.92 -16.46
CA TRP A 288 -20.82 8.26 -16.49
C TRP A 288 -20.01 7.27 -17.33
N VAL A 289 -20.11 5.96 -17.06
CA VAL A 289 -19.28 4.96 -17.76
C VAL A 289 -19.66 4.78 -19.23
N MET A 290 -20.92 5.04 -19.59
CA MET A 290 -21.40 5.02 -20.97
C MET A 290 -21.02 6.30 -21.74
N SER A 291 -20.70 7.40 -21.05
CA SER A 291 -20.07 8.57 -21.66
C SER A 291 -18.59 8.31 -22.00
N ASP A 292 -17.92 9.27 -22.62
CA ASP A 292 -16.49 9.14 -22.93
C ASP A 292 -15.59 9.16 -21.68
N ARG A 293 -16.13 9.45 -20.49
CA ARG A 293 -15.41 9.26 -19.21
C ARG A 293 -14.98 7.82 -18.96
N GLY A 294 -15.67 6.84 -19.56
CA GLY A 294 -15.30 5.43 -19.49
C GLY A 294 -14.12 5.03 -20.40
N ILE A 295 -13.67 5.91 -21.29
CA ILE A 295 -12.59 5.67 -22.27
C ILE A 295 -11.61 6.85 -22.30
N PRO A 296 -10.91 7.15 -21.18
CA PRO A 296 -9.97 8.27 -21.11
C PRO A 296 -8.86 8.13 -22.15
N ARG A 297 -8.30 9.26 -22.61
CA ARG A 297 -7.20 9.30 -23.58
C ARG A 297 -5.86 8.89 -22.94
N SER A 298 -5.69 9.18 -21.66
CA SER A 298 -4.53 8.89 -20.85
C SER A 298 -4.95 8.93 -19.39
N TYR A 299 -4.23 8.23 -18.50
CA TYR A 299 -4.37 8.47 -17.07
C TYR A 299 -4.11 9.93 -16.70
N ARG A 300 -3.25 10.62 -17.46
CA ARG A 300 -2.90 12.04 -17.28
C ARG A 300 -4.05 13.00 -17.55
N THR A 301 -5.08 12.55 -18.27
CA THR A 301 -6.18 13.40 -18.75
C THR A 301 -7.54 12.98 -18.23
N MET A 302 -7.57 12.35 -17.06
CA MET A 302 -8.80 12.02 -16.35
C MET A 302 -8.81 12.66 -14.96
N GLN A 303 -9.98 13.09 -14.51
CA GLN A 303 -10.17 13.45 -13.11
C GLN A 303 -10.07 12.22 -12.21
N GLY A 304 -9.89 12.44 -10.92
CA GLY A 304 -10.00 11.43 -9.87
C GLY A 304 -10.89 11.93 -8.74
N PHE A 305 -11.51 11.02 -8.02
CA PHE A 305 -12.47 11.33 -6.96
C PHE A 305 -12.37 10.30 -5.85
N GLY A 306 -12.40 10.76 -4.60
CA GLY A 306 -12.52 9.87 -3.44
C GLY A 306 -13.86 9.13 -3.37
N VAL A 307 -14.86 9.60 -4.13
CA VAL A 307 -16.27 9.16 -4.18
C VAL A 307 -17.01 9.42 -2.87
N HIS A 308 -16.52 8.90 -1.76
CA HIS A 308 -17.16 9.01 -0.46
C HIS A 308 -17.00 10.40 0.14
N THR A 309 -17.94 10.72 1.02
CA THR A 309 -17.75 11.83 1.96
C THR A 309 -16.93 11.31 3.14
N PHE A 310 -15.82 11.98 3.43
CA PHE A 310 -14.97 11.75 4.60
C PHE A 310 -15.15 12.90 5.58
N ARG A 311 -14.37 12.92 6.66
CA ARG A 311 -14.33 14.04 7.59
C ARG A 311 -12.91 14.58 7.72
N PHE A 312 -12.81 15.89 7.75
CA PHE A 312 -11.67 16.59 8.31
C PHE A 312 -11.91 16.84 9.80
N VAL A 313 -10.86 16.68 10.61
CA VAL A 313 -10.87 16.92 12.05
C VAL A 313 -9.72 17.85 12.40
N ASP A 314 -10.03 19.03 12.95
CA ASP A 314 -9.03 20.02 13.34
C ASP A 314 -8.38 19.71 14.71
N ALA A 315 -7.44 20.55 15.14
CA ALA A 315 -6.75 20.38 16.42
C ALA A 315 -7.65 20.59 17.65
N ALA A 316 -8.80 21.25 17.50
CA ALA A 316 -9.81 21.43 18.55
C ALA A 316 -10.85 20.29 18.58
N GLY A 317 -10.75 19.33 17.66
CA GLY A 317 -11.69 18.22 17.52
C GLY A 317 -12.95 18.58 16.72
N SER A 318 -13.02 19.77 16.11
CA SER A 318 -14.15 20.13 15.24
C SER A 318 -14.09 19.31 13.97
N SER A 319 -15.24 18.80 13.53
CA SER A 319 -15.33 17.93 12.37
C SER A 319 -16.17 18.56 11.25
N ARG A 320 -15.71 18.44 10.00
CA ARG A 320 -16.43 18.88 8.80
C ARG A 320 -16.41 17.80 7.73
N PHE A 321 -17.46 17.73 6.91
CA PHE A 321 -17.47 16.80 5.78
C PHE A 321 -16.52 17.27 4.69
N VAL A 322 -15.89 16.32 4.01
CA VAL A 322 -14.99 16.57 2.89
C VAL A 322 -15.15 15.54 1.77
N LYS A 323 -15.16 16.00 0.50
CA LYS A 323 -14.97 15.14 -0.67
C LYS A 323 -13.68 15.53 -1.40
N PHE A 324 -12.91 14.53 -1.81
CA PHE A 324 -11.62 14.71 -2.48
C PHE A 324 -11.73 14.60 -4.00
N HIS A 325 -11.01 15.48 -4.70
CA HIS A 325 -10.97 15.60 -6.15
C HIS A 325 -9.53 15.67 -6.64
N TRP A 326 -9.22 15.02 -7.75
CA TRP A 326 -7.98 15.19 -8.50
C TRP A 326 -8.31 15.82 -9.85
N ASN A 327 -7.79 17.01 -10.09
CA ASN A 327 -7.96 17.71 -11.35
C ASN A 327 -6.65 17.62 -12.17
N PRO A 328 -6.68 16.99 -13.36
CA PRO A 328 -5.48 16.85 -14.19
C PRO A 328 -5.08 18.21 -14.77
N VAL A 329 -3.82 18.59 -14.57
CA VAL A 329 -3.27 19.83 -15.17
C VAL A 329 -3.29 19.74 -16.70
N ALA A 330 -3.15 18.53 -17.26
CA ALA A 330 -3.21 18.28 -18.69
C ALA A 330 -4.64 18.36 -19.29
N GLY A 331 -5.65 18.72 -18.49
CA GLY A 331 -7.04 18.79 -18.93
C GLY A 331 -7.74 17.43 -18.96
N THR A 332 -9.05 17.44 -19.21
CA THR A 332 -9.86 16.21 -19.27
C THR A 332 -10.14 15.83 -20.72
N HIS A 333 -9.57 14.72 -21.18
CA HIS A 333 -9.64 14.25 -22.56
C HIS A 333 -9.89 12.75 -22.61
N SER A 334 -10.72 12.36 -23.57
CA SER A 334 -11.13 10.97 -23.81
C SER A 334 -10.95 10.57 -25.26
N LEU A 335 -10.87 9.27 -25.49
CA LEU A 335 -11.00 8.66 -26.81
C LEU A 335 -12.46 8.69 -27.25
N VAL A 336 -12.70 8.35 -28.51
CA VAL A 336 -14.01 7.91 -29.00
C VAL A 336 -14.08 6.39 -29.04
N TRP A 337 -15.28 5.81 -28.99
CA TRP A 337 -15.45 4.35 -28.82
C TRP A 337 -14.77 3.50 -29.91
N ASP A 338 -14.92 3.86 -31.19
CA ASP A 338 -14.30 3.09 -32.30
C ASP A 338 -12.76 3.09 -32.23
N GLU A 339 -12.17 4.22 -31.83
CA GLU A 339 -10.73 4.33 -31.58
C GLU A 339 -10.32 3.45 -30.39
N ALA A 340 -11.03 3.57 -29.26
CA ALA A 340 -10.72 2.83 -28.04
C ALA A 340 -10.72 1.31 -28.23
N VAL A 341 -11.70 0.79 -28.99
CA VAL A 341 -11.82 -0.64 -29.32
C VAL A 341 -10.69 -1.09 -30.24
N LYS A 342 -10.38 -0.34 -31.30
CA LYS A 342 -9.28 -0.69 -32.21
C LYS A 342 -7.93 -0.63 -31.50
N LEU A 343 -7.73 0.40 -30.67
CA LEU A 343 -6.52 0.61 -29.91
C LEU A 343 -6.28 -0.52 -28.90
N ALA A 344 -7.33 -1.05 -28.27
CA ALA A 344 -7.22 -2.20 -27.37
C ALA A 344 -6.65 -3.45 -28.07
N GLY A 345 -6.88 -3.61 -29.38
CA GLY A 345 -6.29 -4.68 -30.19
C GLY A 345 -4.90 -4.37 -30.76
N MET A 346 -4.61 -3.08 -31.00
CA MET A 346 -3.32 -2.64 -31.59
C MET A 346 -2.22 -2.46 -30.53
N ASP A 347 -2.57 -1.94 -29.36
CA ASP A 347 -1.69 -1.77 -28.20
C ASP A 347 -2.50 -1.91 -26.90
N ALA A 348 -2.61 -3.16 -26.40
CA ALA A 348 -3.31 -3.44 -25.15
C ALA A 348 -2.67 -2.77 -23.92
N ASP A 349 -1.41 -2.33 -24.03
CA ASP A 349 -0.64 -1.66 -22.97
C ASP A 349 -0.57 -0.13 -23.15
N TYR A 350 -1.45 0.46 -23.97
CA TYR A 350 -1.38 1.86 -24.35
C TYR A 350 -1.29 2.85 -23.18
N HIS A 351 -2.15 2.75 -22.16
CA HIS A 351 -2.11 3.70 -21.04
C HIS A 351 -0.91 3.45 -20.11
N ARG A 352 -0.50 2.19 -19.95
CA ARG A 352 0.74 1.84 -19.24
C ARG A 352 1.95 2.45 -19.94
N ARG A 353 2.03 2.32 -21.26
CA ARG A 353 3.09 2.88 -22.10
C ARG A 353 3.09 4.40 -22.05
N ASP A 354 1.95 5.05 -22.26
CA ASP A 354 1.83 6.52 -22.24
C ASP A 354 2.26 7.10 -20.89
N LEU A 355 1.88 6.48 -19.77
CA LEU A 355 2.34 6.90 -18.44
C LEU A 355 3.86 6.78 -18.30
N TRP A 356 4.41 5.62 -18.66
CA TRP A 356 5.83 5.32 -18.50
C TRP A 356 6.70 6.26 -19.34
N GLU A 357 6.38 6.39 -20.63
CA GLU A 357 7.12 7.22 -21.59
C GLU A 357 6.95 8.71 -21.29
N ALA A 358 5.78 9.15 -20.79
CA ALA A 358 5.60 10.54 -20.34
C ALA A 358 6.55 10.89 -19.19
N ILE A 359 6.73 9.99 -18.24
CA ILE A 359 7.68 10.18 -17.13
C ILE A 359 9.12 10.18 -17.63
N GLU A 360 9.52 9.23 -18.49
CA GLU A 360 10.87 9.18 -19.05
C GLU A 360 11.22 10.40 -19.91
N SER A 361 10.23 11.01 -20.56
CA SER A 361 10.39 12.21 -21.38
C SER A 361 10.27 13.52 -20.59
N GLY A 362 10.08 13.47 -19.26
CA GLY A 362 9.94 14.66 -18.42
C GLY A 362 8.59 15.37 -18.54
N HIS A 363 7.61 14.75 -19.21
CA HIS A 363 6.22 15.21 -19.30
C HIS A 363 5.38 14.63 -18.15
N TYR A 364 5.81 14.93 -16.93
CA TYR A 364 5.27 14.36 -15.70
C TYR A 364 3.75 14.53 -15.60
N PRO A 365 3.00 13.46 -15.27
CA PRO A 365 1.62 13.58 -14.83
C PRO A 365 1.51 14.53 -13.63
N GLU A 366 0.67 15.56 -13.74
CA GLU A 366 0.38 16.48 -12.66
C GLU A 366 -1.12 16.56 -12.39
N TYR A 367 -1.50 16.53 -11.10
CA TYR A 367 -2.88 16.64 -10.65
C TYR A 367 -2.98 17.60 -9.46
N GLU A 368 -3.94 18.51 -9.48
CA GLU A 368 -4.28 19.32 -8.30
C GLU A 368 -5.24 18.55 -7.41
N LEU A 369 -4.89 18.41 -6.12
CA LEU A 369 -5.82 17.94 -5.10
C LEU A 369 -6.77 19.07 -4.76
N GLY A 370 -8.05 18.83 -4.94
CA GLY A 370 -9.13 19.71 -4.55
C GLY A 370 -10.03 19.10 -3.48
N VAL A 371 -10.66 19.95 -2.69
CA VAL A 371 -11.62 19.54 -1.66
C VAL A 371 -12.92 20.33 -1.77
N GLN A 372 -14.03 19.64 -1.56
CA GLN A 372 -15.31 20.26 -1.20
C GLN A 372 -15.49 20.08 0.30
N VAL A 373 -15.56 21.16 1.06
CA VAL A 373 -15.72 21.12 2.52
C VAL A 373 -17.02 21.81 2.90
N PHE A 374 -17.83 21.16 3.72
CA PHE A 374 -19.15 21.64 4.11
C PHE A 374 -19.55 21.10 5.50
N SER A 375 -20.52 21.76 6.13
CA SER A 375 -21.02 21.37 7.45
C SER A 375 -22.09 20.28 7.36
N GLU A 376 -22.46 19.66 8.49
CA GLU A 376 -23.61 18.74 8.51
C GLU A 376 -24.90 19.51 8.25
N GLU A 377 -25.01 20.72 8.80
CA GLU A 377 -26.16 21.60 8.63
C GLU A 377 -26.37 22.00 7.16
N ASP A 378 -25.29 22.25 6.41
CA ASP A 378 -25.39 22.50 4.96
C ASP A 378 -25.89 21.25 4.21
N ALA A 379 -25.38 20.07 4.59
CA ALA A 379 -25.75 18.82 3.96
C ALA A 379 -27.25 18.48 4.16
N GLU A 380 -27.81 18.79 5.33
CA GLU A 380 -29.23 18.60 5.64
C GLU A 380 -30.18 19.44 4.77
N LEU A 381 -29.68 20.53 4.17
CA LEU A 381 -30.48 21.42 3.31
C LEU A 381 -30.59 20.90 1.87
N TRP A 382 -29.80 19.90 1.47
CA TRP A 382 -29.75 19.41 0.10
C TRP A 382 -30.76 18.28 -0.16
N SER A 383 -31.11 18.09 -1.43
CA SER A 383 -32.11 17.10 -1.86
C SER A 383 -31.58 15.66 -1.94
N PHE A 384 -30.34 15.43 -1.51
CA PHE A 384 -29.66 14.14 -1.57
C PHE A 384 -28.81 13.95 -0.31
N ASP A 385 -28.61 12.69 0.06
CA ASP A 385 -27.72 12.34 1.17
C ASP A 385 -26.26 12.38 0.71
N VAL A 386 -25.41 13.12 1.43
CA VAL A 386 -23.97 13.21 1.15
C VAL A 386 -23.23 11.91 1.47
N LEU A 387 -23.83 11.02 2.25
CA LEU A 387 -23.32 9.68 2.58
C LEU A 387 -23.70 8.63 1.53
N ASP A 388 -24.52 8.98 0.55
CA ASP A 388 -24.87 8.12 -0.58
C ASP A 388 -23.79 8.20 -1.67
N ALA A 389 -22.98 7.14 -1.81
CA ALA A 389 -21.93 7.04 -2.81
C ALA A 389 -22.41 7.12 -4.27
N THR A 390 -23.72 7.05 -4.53
CA THR A 390 -24.31 7.24 -5.88
C THR A 390 -24.60 8.72 -6.20
N LYS A 391 -24.31 9.64 -5.27
CA LYS A 391 -24.58 11.08 -5.40
C LYS A 391 -23.29 11.90 -5.43
N ILE A 392 -23.28 12.91 -6.29
CA ILE A 392 -22.26 13.97 -6.28
C ILE A 392 -22.71 15.09 -5.36
N VAL A 393 -21.76 15.88 -4.85
CA VAL A 393 -22.02 17.24 -4.40
C VAL A 393 -21.71 18.15 -5.60
N PRO A 394 -22.72 18.77 -6.25
CA PRO A 394 -22.48 19.66 -7.38
C PRO A 394 -21.49 20.78 -7.03
N GLU A 395 -20.58 21.09 -7.94
CA GLU A 395 -19.57 22.14 -7.75
C GLU A 395 -20.20 23.53 -7.64
N GLU A 396 -21.43 23.71 -8.15
CA GLU A 396 -22.23 24.93 -8.03
C GLU A 396 -22.79 25.14 -6.61
N LEU A 397 -22.90 24.06 -5.81
CA LEU A 397 -23.28 24.16 -4.39
C LEU A 397 -22.04 24.39 -3.53
N VAL A 398 -21.01 23.56 -3.73
CA VAL A 398 -19.74 23.66 -3.03
C VAL A 398 -18.60 23.63 -4.04
N PRO A 399 -17.97 24.78 -4.34
CA PRO A 399 -16.85 24.82 -5.26
C PRO A 399 -15.68 23.97 -4.77
N VAL A 400 -14.96 23.33 -5.69
CA VAL A 400 -13.74 22.61 -5.37
C VAL A 400 -12.62 23.62 -5.08
N ARG A 401 -12.10 23.60 -3.85
CA ARG A 401 -10.92 24.41 -3.44
C ARG A 401 -9.64 23.60 -3.71
N PRO A 402 -8.73 24.04 -4.59
CA PRO A 402 -7.40 23.43 -4.72
C PRO A 402 -6.58 23.64 -3.44
N ILE A 403 -5.91 22.58 -2.98
CA ILE A 403 -5.13 22.59 -1.73
C ILE A 403 -3.69 22.09 -1.88
N GLY A 404 -3.34 21.57 -3.05
CA GLY A 404 -1.99 21.13 -3.35
C GLY A 404 -1.90 20.45 -4.70
N ARG A 405 -0.70 19.99 -5.04
CA ARG A 405 -0.40 19.38 -6.34
C ARG A 405 0.43 18.12 -6.18
N MET A 406 0.05 17.09 -6.91
CA MET A 406 0.81 15.86 -7.06
C MET A 406 1.53 15.85 -8.41
N VAL A 407 2.81 15.46 -8.40
CA VAL A 407 3.65 15.28 -9.59
C VAL A 407 4.19 13.85 -9.57
N LEU A 408 3.99 13.10 -10.65
CA LEU A 408 4.55 11.75 -10.82
C LEU A 408 5.82 11.82 -11.67
N ASP A 409 6.97 11.65 -11.05
CA ASP A 409 8.27 11.97 -11.65
C ASP A 409 9.19 10.76 -11.83
N ARG A 410 8.74 9.56 -11.43
CA ARG A 410 9.57 8.35 -11.51
C ARG A 410 8.78 7.06 -11.70
N ASN A 411 9.21 6.25 -12.66
CA ASN A 411 8.72 4.88 -12.85
C ASN A 411 9.31 3.91 -11.80
N PRO A 412 8.60 2.83 -11.45
CA PRO A 412 9.14 1.78 -10.58
C PRO A 412 10.32 1.06 -11.26
N ASP A 413 11.25 0.53 -10.45
CA ASP A 413 12.39 -0.23 -10.97
C ASP A 413 11.97 -1.69 -11.31
N ASN A 414 11.02 -2.25 -10.55
CA ASN A 414 10.43 -3.55 -10.80
C ASN A 414 8.90 -3.52 -10.64
N PHE A 415 8.18 -3.78 -11.74
CA PHE A 415 6.71 -3.76 -11.75
C PHE A 415 6.10 -4.71 -10.71
N PHE A 416 6.61 -5.93 -10.59
CA PHE A 416 6.05 -6.90 -9.64
C PHE A 416 6.26 -6.43 -8.20
N ALA A 417 7.51 -6.11 -7.84
CA ALA A 417 7.89 -5.76 -6.47
C ALA A 417 7.17 -4.51 -5.96
N GLU A 418 6.92 -3.53 -6.83
CA GLU A 418 6.36 -2.24 -6.46
C GLU A 418 4.89 -2.11 -6.86
N THR A 419 4.54 -2.31 -8.14
CA THR A 419 3.16 -2.09 -8.63
C THR A 419 2.23 -3.27 -8.35
N GLU A 420 2.70 -4.50 -8.52
CA GLU A 420 1.84 -5.66 -8.26
C GLU A 420 1.63 -5.86 -6.75
N GLN A 421 2.69 -5.71 -5.95
CA GLN A 421 2.63 -5.96 -4.50
C GLN A 421 2.17 -4.77 -3.64
N VAL A 422 2.05 -3.54 -4.19
CA VAL A 422 1.49 -2.44 -3.40
C VAL A 422 0.07 -2.76 -2.92
N ALA A 423 -0.23 -2.48 -1.65
CA ALA A 423 -1.52 -2.62 -1.02
C ALA A 423 -2.03 -1.22 -0.64
N PHE A 424 -3.17 -0.85 -1.22
CA PHE A 424 -3.92 0.34 -0.81
C PHE A 424 -5.10 -0.10 0.03
N CYS A 425 -5.50 0.68 1.03
CA CYS A 425 -6.63 0.36 1.90
C CYS A 425 -7.36 1.62 2.34
N THR A 426 -8.69 1.68 2.18
CA THR A 426 -9.46 2.87 2.60
C THR A 426 -9.40 3.11 4.10
N SER A 427 -9.11 2.09 4.92
CA SER A 427 -8.97 2.25 6.36
C SER A 427 -7.62 2.86 6.78
N HIS A 428 -6.64 2.98 5.86
CA HIS A 428 -5.39 3.67 6.13
C HIS A 428 -5.62 5.19 6.06
N ILE A 429 -6.06 5.77 7.18
CA ILE A 429 -6.15 7.21 7.40
C ILE A 429 -5.11 7.64 8.45
N VAL A 430 -4.87 8.95 8.53
CA VAL A 430 -3.94 9.58 9.49
C VAL A 430 -4.71 10.56 10.39
N PRO A 431 -4.17 10.93 11.58
CA PRO A 431 -4.79 11.91 12.45
C PRO A 431 -5.22 13.18 11.69
N GLY A 432 -6.46 13.63 11.95
CA GLY A 432 -7.05 14.77 11.25
C GLY A 432 -7.92 14.41 10.04
N LEU A 433 -7.94 13.14 9.66
CA LEU A 433 -8.94 12.54 8.78
C LEU A 433 -9.80 11.58 9.57
N ASP A 434 -11.06 11.43 9.18
CA ASP A 434 -11.95 10.41 9.72
C ASP A 434 -12.97 9.95 8.66
N PHE A 435 -13.67 8.86 8.94
CA PHE A 435 -14.72 8.31 8.09
C PHE A 435 -16.07 8.99 8.35
N SER A 436 -16.95 8.90 7.35
CA SER A 436 -18.37 9.14 7.55
C SER A 436 -19.14 7.81 7.65
N ASN A 437 -20.45 7.88 7.79
CA ASN A 437 -21.33 6.71 7.81
C ASN A 437 -21.77 6.24 6.41
N ASP A 438 -21.07 6.64 5.34
CA ASP A 438 -21.29 6.09 4.00
C ASP A 438 -21.21 4.55 4.04
N PRO A 439 -22.33 3.83 3.78
CA PRO A 439 -22.38 2.38 4.00
C PRO A 439 -21.51 1.58 3.02
N LEU A 440 -21.18 2.15 1.86
CA LEU A 440 -20.22 1.54 0.95
C LEU A 440 -18.79 1.69 1.49
N LEU A 441 -18.43 2.87 2.01
CA LEU A 441 -17.11 3.10 2.62
C LEU A 441 -16.87 2.19 3.82
N GLN A 442 -17.89 2.00 4.66
CA GLN A 442 -17.79 1.15 5.86
C GLN A 442 -17.43 -0.30 5.52
N GLY A 443 -18.07 -0.91 4.50
CA GLY A 443 -17.69 -2.26 4.08
C GLY A 443 -16.34 -2.33 3.37
N ARG A 444 -15.94 -1.26 2.65
CA ARG A 444 -14.59 -1.17 2.05
C ARG A 444 -13.50 -1.21 3.13
N ASN A 445 -13.70 -0.51 4.25
CA ASN A 445 -12.73 -0.47 5.35
C ASN A 445 -12.37 -1.86 5.91
N PHE A 446 -13.29 -2.83 5.81
CA PHE A 446 -13.00 -4.23 6.11
C PHE A 446 -12.23 -4.93 4.96
N SER A 447 -12.77 -4.85 3.73
CA SER A 447 -12.37 -5.72 2.62
C SER A 447 -10.91 -5.58 2.19
N TYR A 448 -10.37 -4.36 2.18
CA TYR A 448 -9.02 -4.10 1.65
C TYR A 448 -7.92 -4.77 2.48
N GLN A 449 -8.08 -4.83 3.81
CA GLN A 449 -7.15 -5.53 4.69
C GLN A 449 -7.25 -7.05 4.49
N ASP A 450 -8.48 -7.57 4.50
CA ASP A 450 -8.78 -9.00 4.39
C ASP A 450 -8.22 -9.61 3.08
N THR A 451 -8.46 -8.95 1.94
CA THR A 451 -8.01 -9.47 0.65
C THR A 451 -6.48 -9.58 0.53
N GLN A 452 -5.70 -8.81 1.31
CA GLN A 452 -4.24 -8.92 1.28
C GLN A 452 -3.72 -10.22 1.90
N LEU A 453 -4.46 -10.83 2.83
CA LEU A 453 -4.02 -12.03 3.53
C LEU A 453 -3.74 -13.19 2.56
N THR A 454 -4.57 -13.31 1.52
CA THR A 454 -4.36 -14.31 0.46
C THR A 454 -3.51 -13.77 -0.68
N ARG A 455 -3.75 -12.53 -1.11
CA ARG A 455 -3.05 -11.93 -2.26
C ARG A 455 -1.54 -11.76 -2.02
N LEU A 456 -1.15 -11.37 -0.81
CA LEU A 456 0.23 -11.06 -0.42
C LEU A 456 0.78 -12.06 0.60
N GLY A 457 0.11 -13.20 0.79
CA GLY A 457 0.65 -14.34 1.53
C GLY A 457 0.66 -14.23 3.05
N GLY A 458 -0.01 -13.23 3.65
CA GLY A 458 -0.19 -13.14 5.10
C GLY A 458 -0.37 -11.72 5.63
N PRO A 459 -0.37 -11.54 6.98
CA PRO A 459 -0.60 -10.25 7.63
C PRO A 459 0.61 -9.29 7.57
N ASN A 460 1.79 -9.78 7.19
CA ASN A 460 3.03 -8.99 7.16
C ASN A 460 3.23 -8.24 5.82
N PHE A 461 2.17 -8.04 5.04
CA PHE A 461 2.29 -7.36 3.75
C PHE A 461 2.75 -5.89 3.87
N HIS A 462 2.58 -5.28 5.05
CA HIS A 462 3.08 -3.94 5.38
C HIS A 462 4.61 -3.90 5.47
N GLU A 463 5.27 -5.06 5.63
CA GLU A 463 6.72 -5.18 5.62
C GLU A 463 7.29 -5.24 4.19
N ILE A 464 6.45 -5.50 3.18
CA ILE A 464 6.87 -5.45 1.77
C ILE A 464 7.32 -4.01 1.47
N PRO A 465 8.48 -3.80 0.82
CA PRO A 465 9.14 -2.49 0.81
C PRO A 465 8.28 -1.31 0.35
N ILE A 466 7.46 -1.50 -0.69
CA ILE A 466 6.58 -0.44 -1.22
C ILE A 466 5.40 -0.11 -0.29
N ASN A 467 5.08 -0.98 0.67
CA ASN A 467 3.97 -0.78 1.61
C ASN A 467 4.44 -0.21 2.95
N ALA A 468 5.74 -0.29 3.24
CA ALA A 468 6.31 0.18 4.48
C ALA A 468 6.08 1.70 4.64
N SER A 469 5.80 2.14 5.87
CA SER A 469 5.75 3.57 6.16
C SER A 469 7.14 4.17 6.19
N VAL A 470 7.23 5.47 5.93
CA VAL A 470 8.45 6.27 6.21
C VAL A 470 8.51 6.70 7.67
N ALA A 471 7.35 6.74 8.37
CA ALA A 471 7.30 6.95 9.80
C ALA A 471 7.82 5.70 10.55
N GLN A 472 8.25 5.87 11.80
CA GLN A 472 8.65 4.75 12.66
C GLN A 472 7.41 3.96 13.08
N VAL A 473 7.49 2.62 13.01
CA VAL A 473 6.39 1.71 13.38
C VAL A 473 6.89 0.77 14.47
N HIS A 474 6.22 0.84 15.62
CA HIS A 474 6.46 0.02 16.81
C HIS A 474 5.10 -0.31 17.44
N ASN A 475 4.84 -1.59 17.72
CA ASN A 475 3.60 -2.06 18.37
C ASN A 475 3.83 -3.33 19.20
#